data_AF-A0A518H6E2-F1
#
_entry.id   AF-A0A518H6E2-F1
#
_cell.length_a   1.000
_cell.length_b   1.000
_cell.length_c   1.000
_cell.angle_alpha   90.00
_cell.angle_beta   90.00
_cell.angle_gamma   90.00
#
_symmetry.space_group_name_H-M   'P 1'
#
loop_
_entity.id
_entity.type
_entity.pdbx_description
1 polymer ?
#
loop_
_entity_poly.entity_id
_entity_poly.type
_entity_poly.pdbx_seq_one_letter_code
_entity_poly.pdbx_strand_id
1 'polypeptide(L)'
;MQAPGTSRPTVLPERRQYPHRDIAPVIRTLTDAYGPDRLIYGGGYRAEATGESYRAYRGRLLSYLGHLTAEEQAKVLGGNAARLFGFPETLG
;
A
#
# COMPACT_ATOMS: atom_id res chain seq x y z
N MET A 1 -6.17 55.31 -7.52
CA MET A 1 -7.04 54.12 -7.41
C MET A 1 -6.19 52.88 -7.73
N GLN A 2 -5.90 52.02 -6.75
CA GLN A 2 -5.25 50.72 -6.95
C GLN A 2 -6.20 49.63 -6.43
N ALA A 3 -6.49 48.63 -7.25
CA ALA A 3 -7.28 47.47 -6.84
C ALA A 3 -6.40 46.54 -5.99
N PRO A 4 -6.88 46.02 -4.84
CA PRO A 4 -6.10 45.10 -4.03
C PRO A 4 -5.99 43.75 -4.75
N GLY A 5 -4.75 43.35 -5.05
CA GLY A 5 -4.45 42.04 -5.60
C GLY A 5 -4.80 40.94 -4.61
N THR A 6 -5.84 40.18 -4.93
CA THR A 6 -6.27 39.01 -4.16
C THR A 6 -5.19 37.93 -4.26
N SER A 7 -4.42 37.74 -3.19
CA SER A 7 -3.53 36.58 -3.06
C SER A 7 -4.39 35.31 -3.07
N ARG A 8 -4.25 34.48 -4.11
CA ARG A 8 -4.87 33.15 -4.16
C ARG A 8 -4.15 32.25 -3.14
N PRO A 9 -4.80 31.79 -2.06
CA PRO A 9 -4.21 30.71 -1.28
C PRO A 9 -4.17 29.47 -2.19
N THR A 10 -2.97 28.96 -2.45
CA THR A 10 -2.79 27.63 -3.04
C THR A 10 -3.32 26.62 -2.05
N VAL A 11 -4.58 26.21 -2.24
CA VAL A 11 -5.16 25.07 -1.53
C VAL A 11 -4.39 23.83 -1.97
N LEU A 12 -3.41 23.42 -1.16
CA LEU A 12 -2.84 22.09 -1.28
C LEU A 12 -3.97 21.10 -1.02
N PRO A 13 -4.19 20.10 -1.90
CA PRO A 13 -5.26 19.13 -1.71
C PRO A 13 -5.08 18.45 -0.35
N GLU A 14 -6.15 18.42 0.45
CA GLU A 14 -6.13 17.81 1.77
C GLU A 14 -5.70 16.34 1.63
N ARG A 15 -4.67 15.93 2.40
CA ARG A 15 -4.11 14.56 2.47
C ARG A 15 -5.12 13.45 2.84
N ARG A 16 -6.41 13.79 2.94
CA ARG A 16 -7.52 12.90 3.29
C ARG A 16 -8.51 12.70 2.14
N GLN A 17 -8.40 13.44 1.04
CA GLN A 17 -9.25 13.20 -0.12
C GLN A 17 -8.79 11.97 -0.90
N TYR A 18 -9.77 11.11 -1.18
CA TYR A 18 -9.65 10.00 -2.10
C TYR A 18 -9.12 10.49 -3.46
N PRO A 19 -8.21 9.76 -4.12
CA PRO A 19 -7.74 8.41 -3.80
C PRO A 19 -6.46 8.36 -2.95
N HIS A 20 -5.92 9.51 -2.51
CA HIS A 20 -4.63 9.62 -1.82
C HIS A 20 -4.77 9.70 -0.30
N ARG A 21 -5.59 8.82 0.29
CA ARG A 21 -5.62 8.65 1.75
C ARG A 21 -4.27 8.06 2.15
N ASP A 22 -3.61 8.64 3.15
CA ASP A 22 -2.48 7.99 3.80
C ASP A 22 -2.99 6.68 4.43
N ILE A 23 -2.67 5.55 3.80
CA ILE A 23 -3.09 4.22 4.23
C ILE A 23 -2.12 3.60 5.24
N ALA A 24 -0.97 4.23 5.50
CA ALA A 24 0.04 3.69 6.41
C ALA A 24 -0.52 3.41 7.82
N PRO A 25 -1.32 4.31 8.44
CA PRO A 25 -1.88 4.03 9.75
C PRO A 25 -2.86 2.85 9.74
N VAL A 26 -3.61 2.67 8.66
CA VAL A 26 -4.56 1.56 8.51
C VAL A 26 -3.83 0.23 8.39
N ILE A 27 -2.80 0.17 7.53
CA ILE A 27 -1.94 -1.01 7.40
C ILE A 27 -1.28 -1.33 8.75
N ARG A 28 -0.84 -0.29 9.48
CA ARG A 28 -0.27 -0.47 10.82
C ARG A 28 -1.28 -1.07 11.80
N THR A 29 -2.49 -0.53 11.88
CA THR A 29 -3.55 -1.10 12.74
C THR A 29 -3.88 -2.54 12.39
N LEU A 30 -3.94 -2.88 11.09
CA LEU A 30 -4.21 -4.25 10.64
C LEU A 30 -3.06 -5.21 11.00
N THR A 31 -1.81 -4.80 10.79
CA THR A 31 -0.64 -5.61 11.16
C THR A 31 -0.53 -5.81 12.67
N ASP A 32 -0.79 -4.78 13.48
CA ASP A 32 -0.78 -4.88 14.94
C ASP A 32 -1.93 -5.76 15.47
N ALA A 33 -3.12 -5.69 14.86
CA ALA A 33 -4.31 -6.41 15.35
C ALA A 33 -4.35 -7.88 14.94
N TYR A 34 -3.98 -8.21 13.70
CA TYR A 34 -4.09 -9.57 13.16
C TYR A 34 -2.77 -10.34 13.14
N GLY A 35 -1.64 -9.61 13.19
CA GLY A 35 -0.32 -10.18 13.00
C GLY A 35 -0.03 -10.55 11.54
N PRO A 36 1.24 -10.82 11.22
CA PRO A 36 1.70 -11.10 9.86
C PRO A 36 1.20 -12.43 9.28
N ASP A 37 0.79 -13.40 10.10
CA ASP A 37 0.35 -14.74 9.64
C ASP A 37 -1.09 -14.79 9.08
N ARG A 38 -1.83 -13.68 9.20
CA ARG A 38 -3.24 -13.58 8.80
C ARG A 38 -3.51 -12.51 7.75
N LEU A 39 -2.47 -11.85 7.24
CA LEU A 39 -2.59 -10.84 6.22
C LEU A 39 -2.19 -11.39 4.85
N ILE A 40 -2.92 -10.99 3.82
CA ILE A 40 -2.66 -11.36 2.43
C ILE A 40 -2.60 -10.09 1.59
N TYR A 41 -1.55 -9.98 0.79
CA TYR A 41 -1.45 -8.96 -0.24
C TYR A 41 -2.33 -9.31 -1.45
N GLY A 42 -3.36 -8.50 -1.69
CA GLY A 42 -4.10 -8.49 -2.95
C GLY A 42 -3.53 -7.43 -3.88
N GLY A 43 -2.92 -7.85 -4.99
CA GLY A 43 -2.42 -6.94 -6.02
C GLY A 43 -3.56 -6.08 -6.58
N GLY A 44 -3.43 -4.76 -6.45
CA GLY A 44 -4.38 -3.78 -6.97
C GLY A 44 -4.32 -3.72 -8.49
N TYR A 45 -4.78 -4.77 -9.17
CA TYR A 45 -4.83 -4.85 -10.62
C TYR A 45 -5.59 -3.65 -11.19
N ARG A 46 -4.97 -3.01 -12.17
CA ARG A 46 -5.57 -1.96 -13.02
C ARG A 46 -5.33 -2.34 -14.46
N ALA A 47 -6.29 -2.09 -15.34
CA ALA A 47 -6.20 -2.49 -16.75
C ALA A 47 -5.00 -1.83 -17.46
N GLU A 48 -4.59 -0.64 -17.00
CA GLU A 48 -3.48 0.14 -17.55
C GLU A 48 -2.15 -0.10 -16.82
N ALA A 49 -2.10 -1.06 -15.89
CA ALA A 49 -0.89 -1.33 -15.12
C ALA A 49 0.23 -1.87 -16.00
N THR A 50 1.36 -1.17 -16.04
CA THR A 50 2.61 -1.64 -16.64
C THR A 50 3.42 -2.44 -15.62
N GLY A 51 4.36 -3.27 -16.10
CA GLY A 51 5.29 -4.00 -15.21
C GLY A 51 6.10 -3.06 -14.29
N GLU A 52 6.43 -1.85 -14.76
CA GLU A 52 7.07 -0.82 -13.94
C GLU A 52 6.13 -0.31 -12.84
N SER A 53 4.89 0.03 -13.19
CA SER A 53 3.90 0.50 -12.21
C SER A 53 3.60 -0.56 -11.13
N TYR A 54 3.61 -1.85 -11.52
CA TYR A 54 3.40 -2.96 -10.60
C TYR A 54 4.58 -3.14 -9.62
N ARG A 55 5.82 -3.04 -10.12
CA ARG A 55 7.02 -3.05 -9.27
C ARG A 55 7.06 -1.86 -8.33
N ALA A 56 6.72 -0.66 -8.81
CA ALA A 56 6.65 0.55 -7.99
C ALA A 56 5.58 0.43 -6.89
N TYR A 57 4.42 -0.15 -7.20
CA TYR A 57 3.37 -0.42 -6.22
C TYR A 57 3.82 -1.45 -5.17
N ARG A 58 4.50 -2.52 -5.60
CA ARG A 58 5.08 -3.52 -4.68
C ARG A 58 6.13 -2.90 -3.76
N GLY A 59 6.99 -2.01 -4.27
CA GLY A 59 7.96 -1.26 -3.46
C GLY A 59 7.29 -0.35 -2.43
N ARG A 60 6.22 0.34 -2.82
CA ARG A 60 5.43 1.17 -1.90
C ARG A 60 4.77 0.33 -0.81
N LEU A 61 4.22 -0.84 -1.15
CA LEU A 61 3.67 -1.76 -0.15
C LEU A 61 4.72 -2.20 0.86
N LEU A 62 5.92 -2.59 0.40
CA LEU A 62 7.03 -2.95 1.27
C LEU A 62 7.38 -1.82 2.25
N SER A 63 7.32 -0.56 1.83
CA SER A 63 7.55 0.57 2.75
C SER A 63 6.53 0.67 3.89
N TYR A 64 5.28 0.23 3.67
CA TYR A 64 4.25 0.19 4.73
C TYR A 64 4.41 -1.00 5.67
N LEU A 65 5.15 -2.02 5.26
CA LEU A 65 5.44 -3.23 6.04
C LEU A 65 6.86 -3.21 6.63
N GLY A 66 7.54 -2.06 6.60
CA GLY A 66 8.94 -1.95 7.03
C GLY A 66 9.17 -2.25 8.52
N HIS A 67 8.12 -2.30 9.34
CA HIS A 67 8.17 -2.74 10.74
C HIS A 67 8.13 -4.27 10.91
N LEU A 68 7.84 -5.01 9.84
CA LEU A 68 7.89 -6.48 9.83
C LEU A 68 9.27 -6.96 9.36
N THR A 69 9.69 -8.12 9.85
CA THR A 69 10.88 -8.83 9.37
C THR A 69 10.71 -9.28 7.91
N ALA A 70 11.81 -9.60 7.23
CA ALA A 70 11.76 -10.09 5.86
C ALA A 70 10.92 -11.38 5.70
N GLU A 71 10.97 -12.27 6.69
CA GLU A 71 10.16 -13.50 6.72
C GLU A 71 8.66 -13.19 6.85
N GLU A 72 8.29 -12.27 7.75
CA GLU A 72 6.92 -11.83 7.93
C GLU A 72 6.38 -11.12 6.68
N GLN A 73 7.21 -10.30 6.03
CA GLN A 73 6.85 -9.68 4.75
C GLN A 73 6.60 -10.76 3.68
N ALA A 74 7.44 -11.80 3.60
CA ALA A 74 7.25 -12.90 2.65
C ALA A 74 5.94 -13.67 2.88
N LYS A 75 5.54 -13.87 4.15
CA LYS A 75 4.24 -14.44 4.50
C LYS A 75 3.08 -13.60 3.97
N VAL A 76 3.10 -12.29 4.21
CA VAL A 76 2.05 -11.36 3.74
C VAL A 76 1.99 -11.30 2.21
N LEU A 77 3.14 -11.30 1.54
CA LEU A 77 3.25 -11.15 0.09
C LEU A 77 2.83 -12.38 -0.71
N GLY A 78 2.78 -13.55 -0.09
CA GLY A 78 2.43 -14.78 -0.81
C GLY A 78 2.29 -16.03 0.04
N GLY A 79 3.09 -16.19 1.10
CA GLY A 79 3.08 -17.41 1.92
C GLY A 79 1.72 -17.72 2.54
N ASN A 80 1.02 -16.71 3.06
CA ASN A 80 -0.31 -16.87 3.63
C ASN A 80 -1.36 -17.19 2.56
N ALA A 81 -1.24 -16.61 1.36
CA ALA A 81 -2.13 -16.91 0.24
C ALA A 81 -1.92 -18.35 -0.23
N ALA A 82 -0.66 -18.80 -0.38
CA ALA A 82 -0.35 -20.17 -0.75
C ALA A 82 -0.91 -21.18 0.25
N ARG A 83 -0.70 -20.94 1.55
CA ARG A 83 -1.27 -21.76 2.63
C ARG A 83 -2.80 -21.77 2.63
N LEU A 84 -3.45 -20.63 2.43
CA LEU A 84 -4.91 -20.50 2.52
C LEU A 84 -5.61 -21.12 1.30
N PHE A 85 -5.08 -20.92 0.10
CA PHE A 85 -5.67 -21.36 -1.15
C PHE A 85 -5.13 -22.71 -1.65
N GLY A 86 -4.13 -23.28 -0.96
CA GLY A 86 -3.51 -24.55 -1.34
C GLY A 86 -2.66 -24.46 -2.59
N PHE A 87 -2.07 -23.30 -2.89
CA PHE A 87 -1.13 -23.19 -4.00
C PHE A 87 0.16 -23.94 -3.65
N PRO A 88 0.80 -24.62 -4.62
CA PRO A 88 2.13 -25.16 -4.41
C PRO A 88 3.06 -24.01 -4.02
N GLU A 89 3.90 -24.23 -3.01
CA GLU A 89 4.83 -23.23 -2.43
C GLU A 89 5.98 -22.85 -3.39
N THR A 90 5.79 -23.04 -4.70
CA THR A 90 6.82 -22.98 -5.72
C THR A 90 6.32 -22.25 -6.96
N LEU A 91 6.61 -20.96 -7.03
CA LEU A 91 6.98 -20.27 -8.28
C LEU A 91 8.05 -19.24 -7.92
N GLY A 92 9.26 -19.75 -7.72
CA GLY A 92 10.49 -18.97 -7.77
C GLY A 92 10.93 -18.77 -9.22
#